data_AF-A0A2M8EAK1-F1
#
_entry.id   AF-A0A2M8EAK1-F1
#
_cell.length_a   1.000
_cell.length_b   1.000
_cell.length_c   1.000
_cell.angle_alpha   90.00
_cell.angle_beta   90.00
_cell.angle_gamma   90.00
#
_symmetry.space_group_name_H-M   'P 1'
#
loop_
_entity.id
_entity.type
_entity.pdbx_description
1 polymer ?
#
loop_
_entity_poly.entity_id
_entity_poly.type
_entity_poly.pdbx_seq_one_letter_code
_entity_poly.pdbx_strand_id
1 'polypeptide(L)' 'RILNRMAQQAHTAIIVVTHDEKIIPTFKRIYHIRDGQTVEEAGEGRALD' A
#
# COMPACT_ATOMS: atom_id res chain seq x y z
N ARG A 1 6.17 1.80 -8.60
CA ARG A 1 7.08 0.79 -9.22
C ARG A 1 8.36 0.52 -8.42
N ILE A 2 9.08 1.53 -7.90
CA ILE A 2 10.36 1.33 -7.19
C ILE A 2 10.23 0.45 -5.94
N LEU A 3 9.22 0.69 -5.09
CA LEU A 3 8.99 -0.09 -3.86
C LEU A 3 8.76 -1.57 -4.15
N ASN A 4 7.97 -1.91 -5.17
CA ASN A 4 7.73 -3.32 -5.54
C ASN A 4 9.05 -4.01 -5.96
N ARG A 5 9.86 -3.35 -6.80
CA ARG A 5 11.17 -3.90 -7.19
C ARG A 5 12.10 -4.08 -5.98
N MET A 6 12.15 -3.10 -5.09
CA MET A 6 12.95 -3.17 -3.86
C MET A 6 12.49 -4.34 -2.97
N ALA A 7 11.18 -4.51 -2.78
CA ALA A 7 10.59 -5.60 -2.02
C ALA A 7 11.00 -6.98 -2.57
N GLN A 8 10.95 -7.14 -3.90
CA GLN A 8 11.37 -8.37 -4.58
C GLN A 8 12.87 -8.64 -4.43
N GLN A 9 13.71 -7.63 -4.68
CA GLN A 9 15.18 -7.79 -4.59
C GLN A 9 15.64 -8.11 -3.17
N ALA A 10 15.04 -7.45 -2.18
CA ALA A 10 15.39 -7.63 -0.77
C ALA A 10 14.62 -8.78 -0.09
N HIS A 11 13.76 -9.50 -0.83
CA HIS A 11 12.90 -10.56 -0.29
C HIS A 11 12.14 -10.13 0.98
N THR A 12 11.60 -8.91 0.96
CA THR A 12 10.95 -8.31 2.13
C THR A 12 9.57 -7.76 1.77
N ALA A 13 8.70 -7.67 2.77
CA ALA A 13 7.44 -6.96 2.65
C ALA A 13 7.66 -5.46 2.91
N ILE A 14 6.99 -4.62 2.12
CA ILE A 14 6.95 -3.17 2.35
C ILE A 14 5.52 -2.79 2.74
N ILE A 15 5.39 -2.14 3.89
CA ILE A 15 4.13 -1.55 4.36
C ILE A 15 4.32 -0.03 4.33
N VAL A 16 3.36 0.68 3.72
CA VAL A 16 3.37 2.14 3.66
C VAL A 16 2.25 2.65 4.55
N VAL A 17 2.59 3.51 5.50
CA VAL A 17 1.61 4.27 6.30
C VAL A 17 1.66 5.70 5.80
N THR A 18 0.53 6.21 5.33
CA THR A 18 0.46 7.52 4.68
C THR A 18 -0.91 8.15 4.86
N HIS A 19 -0.95 9.47 4.79
CA HIS A 19 -2.18 10.25 4.61
C HIS A 19 -2.26 10.87 3.19
N ASP A 20 -1.27 10.63 2.33
CA ASP A 20 -1.31 11.10 0.94
C ASP A 20 -2.29 10.24 0.13
N GLU A 21 -3.46 10.83 -0.12
CA GLU A 21 -4.55 10.19 -0.85
C GLU A 21 -4.19 9.89 -2.31
N LYS A 22 -3.22 10.60 -2.90
CA LYS A 22 -2.85 10.42 -4.32
C LYS A 22 -2.23 9.06 -4.61
N ILE A 23 -1.57 8.46 -3.62
CA ILE A 23 -0.88 7.18 -3.81
C ILE A 23 -1.73 5.97 -3.41
N ILE A 24 -2.84 6.17 -2.68
CA ILE A 24 -3.75 5.09 -2.22
C ILE A 24 -4.22 4.19 -3.39
N PRO A 25 -4.65 4.73 -4.56
CA PRO A 25 -5.11 3.91 -5.69
C PRO A 25 -4.08 2.90 -6.21
N THR A 26 -2.80 3.06 -5.85
CA THR A 26 -1.69 2.30 -6.42
C THR A 26 -1.37 1.03 -5.62
N PHE A 27 -1.97 0.88 -4.45
CA PHE A 27 -1.83 -0.29 -3.61
C PHE A 27 -2.92 -1.31 -3.92
N LYS A 28 -2.57 -2.60 -3.82
CA LYS A 28 -3.50 -3.73 -4.01
C LYS A 28 -4.30 -4.08 -2.76
N ARG A 29 -3.82 -3.67 -1.59
CA ARG A 29 -4.43 -3.94 -0.29
C ARG A 29 -4.28 -2.67 0.54
N ILE A 30 -5.38 -2.20 1.09
CA ILE A 30 -5.42 -0.99 1.92
C ILE A 30 -5.94 -1.43 3.28
N TYR A 31 -5.31 -0.93 4.33
CA TYR A 31 -5.72 -1.20 5.71
C TYR A 31 -6.05 0.13 6.39
N HIS A 32 -7.33 0.30 6.75
CA HIS A 32 -7.78 1.44 7.53
C HIS A 32 -7.69 1.09 9.01
N ILE A 33 -6.87 1.83 9.75
CA ILE A 33 -6.72 1.66 11.19
C ILE A 33 -7.40 2.82 11.91
N ARG A 34 -8.45 2.52 12.70
CA ARG A 34 -9.23 3.48 13.48
C ARG A 34 -9.56 2.87 14.84
N ASP A 35 -9.31 3.59 15.93
CA ASP A 35 -9.60 3.16 17.30
C ASP A 35 -9.07 1.76 17.65
N GLY A 36 -7.87 1.43 17.17
CA GLY A 36 -7.25 0.11 17.37
C GLY A 36 -7.84 -1.02 16.52
N GLN A 37 -8.83 -0.74 15.67
CA GLN A 37 -9.42 -1.69 14.73
C GLN A 37 -8.80 -1.53 13.33
N THR A 38 -8.61 -2.66 12.65
CA THR A 38 -8.09 -2.71 11.28
C THR A 38 -9.16 -3.25 10.35
N VAL A 39 -9.46 -2.51 9.29
CA VAL A 39 -10.38 -2.91 8.22
C VAL A 39 -9.59 -3.04 6.92
N GLU A 40 -9.68 -4.20 6.27
CA GLU A 40 -9.08 -4.42 4.94
C GLU A 40 -10.04 -3.93 3.86
N GLU A 41 -9.52 -3.14 2.93
CA GLU A 41 -10.18 -2.71 1.71
C GLU A 41 -9.36 -3.19 0.51
N ALA A 42 -10.05 -3.72 -0.51
CA ALA A 42 -9.43 -4.11 -1.75
C ALA A 42 -8.95 -2.87 -2.50
N GLY A 43 -7.63 -2.73 -2.65
CA GLY A 43 -7.06 -1.61 -3.38
C GLY A 43 -7.07 -1.83 -4.88
N GLU A 44 -7.15 -0.74 -5.65
CA GLU A 44 -7.27 -0.78 -7.10
C GLU A 44 -5.99 -1.26 -7.80
N GLY A 45 -4.83 -1.11 -7.16
CA GLY A 45 -3.54 -1.54 -7.70
C GLY A 45 -3.14 -0.84 -8.99
N ARG A 46 -3.59 0.40 -9.23
CA ARG A 46 -3.27 1.18 -10.43
C ARG A 46 -1.77 1.49 -10.52
N ALA A 47 -1.28 1.67 -11.74
CA ALA A 47 0.06 2.22 -11.93
C ALA A 47 0.08 3.69 -11.46
N LEU A 48 1.17 4.12 -10.82
CA LEU A 48 1.49 5.54 -10.66
C LEU A 48 1.87 6.07 -12.05
N ASP A 49 1.04 6.93 -12.63
CA ASP A 49 1.39 7.76 -13.79
C ASP A 49 2.30 8.93 -13.38
#